data_AF-A0AAV7YNH0-F1
#
_entry.id   AF-A0AAV7YNH0-F1
#
_cell.length_a   1.000
_cell.length_b   1.000
_cell.length_c   1.000
_cell.angle_alpha   90.00
_cell.angle_beta   90.00
_cell.angle_gamma   90.00
#
_symmetry.space_group_name_H-M   'P 1'
#
loop_
_entity.id
_entity.type
_entity.pdbx_description
1 polymer ?
#
loop_
_entity_poly.entity_id
_entity_poly.type
_entity_poly.pdbx_seq_one_letter_code
_entity_poly.pdbx_strand_id
1 'polypeptide(L)'
;MNTKLDEDLKKIDNFLNQRDVVLQRRKEGDLSLDSLELAQKILLINPDVATFWAFIKEIYEHYEATSPGMEKLIEIYKKDRAHVEKCMGIHPKSYYLWHHRRWTSERTPQMDWKKELKLCNYLLTLDKRNFHCWNYRRFVVSQLKLSLKEELDFTTFKIEENFSNYSAWHNRSTIVTTFKRGKEMEEKEKQQEKEEQKEEKKQEQVKEEKNKKTEQKKIMEKEFTFKFQEEFEFVQNALYVDPEDQSTWIYLQWLISQSSNEGKLERINTTIQVVEELLEIEPKSKWGNLTHVFLLREKANKVDDEEKQSNLRNHAKEIINKLIKLDPRHTNFYNDFANSNKSFL
;
A
#
# COMPACT_ATOMS: atom_id res chain seq x y z
N MET A 1 46.28 20.71 2.88
CA MET A 1 45.67 19.54 3.56
C MET A 1 44.21 19.54 3.22
N ASN A 2 43.64 18.40 2.81
CA ASN A 2 42.23 18.30 2.44
C ASN A 2 41.42 18.02 3.71
N THR A 3 41.04 19.08 4.43
CA THR A 3 40.45 19.03 5.78
C THR A 3 39.23 18.10 5.88
N LYS A 4 38.43 17.99 4.81
CA LYS A 4 37.29 17.07 4.76
C LYS A 4 37.70 15.59 4.79
N LEU A 5 38.79 15.23 4.11
CA LEU A 5 39.30 13.86 4.09
C LEU A 5 39.78 13.45 5.49
N ASP A 6 40.50 14.33 6.18
CA ASP A 6 41.00 14.07 7.53
C ASP A 6 39.85 13.92 8.54
N GLU A 7 38.78 14.71 8.39
CA GLU A 7 37.55 14.57 9.19
C GLU A 7 36.82 13.25 8.93
N ASP A 8 36.68 12.85 7.66
CA ASP A 8 35.97 11.63 7.31
C ASP A 8 36.76 10.38 7.74
N LEU A 9 38.09 10.38 7.65
CA LEU A 9 38.94 9.32 8.19
C LEU A 9 38.77 9.16 9.70
N LYS A 10 38.73 10.27 10.46
CA LYS A 10 38.48 10.23 11.90
C LYS A 10 37.10 9.63 12.25
N LYS A 11 36.06 9.96 11.46
CA LYS A 11 34.72 9.38 11.64
C LYS A 11 34.73 7.88 11.37
N ILE A 12 35.43 7.45 10.32
CA ILE A 12 35.58 6.04 9.97
C ILE A 12 36.30 5.29 11.09
N ASP A 13 37.44 5.77 11.55
CA ASP A 13 38.20 5.12 12.62
C ASP A 13 37.38 5.01 13.90
N ASN A 14 36.67 6.07 14.28
CA ASN A 14 35.78 6.02 15.43
C ASN A 14 34.64 4.99 15.25
N PHE A 15 34.03 4.92 14.07
CA PHE A 15 33.00 3.93 13.77
C PHE A 15 33.55 2.50 13.83
N LEU A 16 34.72 2.24 13.23
CA LEU A 16 35.35 0.93 13.22
C LEU A 16 35.70 0.45 14.64
N ASN A 17 36.27 1.34 15.46
CA ASN A 17 36.57 1.02 16.86
C ASN A 17 35.31 0.67 17.65
N GLN A 18 34.23 1.45 17.52
CA GLN A 18 32.97 1.17 18.18
C GLN A 18 32.34 -0.14 17.70
N ARG A 19 32.38 -0.40 16.38
CA ARG A 19 31.92 -1.65 15.76
C ARG A 19 32.63 -2.85 16.37
N ASP A 20 33.94 -2.80 16.50
CA ASP A 20 34.73 -3.93 16.99
C ASP A 20 34.44 -4.21 18.47
N VAL A 21 34.22 -3.17 19.28
CA VAL A 21 33.75 -3.31 20.66
C VAL A 21 32.40 -4.02 20.73
N VAL A 22 31.42 -3.62 19.91
CA VAL A 22 30.08 -4.25 19.91
C VAL A 22 30.13 -5.70 19.44
N LEU A 23 30.93 -5.99 18.41
CA LEU A 23 31.12 -7.36 17.92
C LEU A 23 31.80 -8.25 18.96
N GLN A 24 32.80 -7.73 19.67
CA GLN A 24 33.49 -8.48 20.73
C GLN A 24 32.55 -8.78 21.89
N ARG A 25 31.76 -7.79 22.35
CA ARG A 25 30.75 -8.01 23.41
C ARG A 25 29.71 -9.05 23.03
N ARG A 26 29.22 -9.02 21.78
CA ARG A 26 28.31 -10.06 21.28
C ARG A 26 28.96 -11.43 21.30
N LYS A 27 30.22 -11.54 20.87
CA LYS A 27 30.99 -12.80 20.87
C LYS A 27 31.17 -13.37 22.28
N GLU A 28 31.30 -12.50 23.28
CA GLU A 28 31.38 -12.86 24.70
C GLU A 28 30.02 -13.19 25.32
N GLY A 29 28.92 -12.95 24.61
CA GLY A 29 27.56 -13.15 25.12
C GLY A 29 27.11 -12.07 26.10
N ASP A 30 27.70 -10.87 26.04
CA ASP A 30 27.30 -9.73 26.89
C ASP A 30 25.96 -9.14 26.44
N LEU A 31 24.87 -9.64 27.03
CA LEU A 31 23.49 -9.21 26.79
C LEU A 31 23.04 -8.06 27.71
N SER A 32 23.94 -7.16 28.12
CA SER A 32 23.65 -6.03 29.00
C SER A 32 22.98 -4.84 28.28
N LEU A 33 22.37 -3.93 29.06
CA LEU A 33 21.87 -2.65 28.55
C LEU A 33 23.00 -1.73 28.04
N ASP A 34 24.23 -1.89 28.51
CA ASP A 34 25.39 -1.14 28.00
C ASP A 34 25.72 -1.59 26.56
N SER A 35 25.67 -2.90 26.29
CA SER A 35 25.80 -3.46 24.94
C SER A 35 24.70 -2.94 24.00
N LEU A 36 23.46 -2.83 24.50
CA LEU A 36 22.34 -2.26 23.76
C LEU A 36 22.63 -0.80 23.38
N GLU A 37 23.06 0.03 24.33
CA GLU A 37 23.34 1.45 24.06
C GLU A 37 24.49 1.63 23.05
N LEU A 38 25.55 0.82 23.15
CA LEU A 38 26.65 0.83 22.19
C LEU A 38 26.19 0.44 20.79
N ALA A 39 25.40 -0.63 20.65
CA ALA A 39 24.85 -1.05 19.37
C ALA A 39 23.92 0.03 18.76
N GLN A 40 23.07 0.64 19.59
CA GLN A 40 22.19 1.75 19.18
C GLN A 40 22.98 2.97 18.68
N LYS A 41 24.09 3.34 19.34
CA LYS A 41 24.97 4.44 18.87
C LYS A 41 25.50 4.19 17.47
N ILE A 42 25.88 2.95 17.15
CA ILE A 42 26.36 2.59 15.82
C ILE A 42 25.22 2.66 14.79
N LEU A 43 24.03 2.16 15.14
CA LEU A 43 22.87 2.17 14.25
C LEU A 43 22.33 3.58 13.99
N LEU A 44 22.60 4.54 14.88
CA LEU A 44 22.34 5.96 14.62
C LEU A 44 23.23 6.50 13.49
N ILE A 45 24.45 5.98 13.34
CA ILE A 45 25.38 6.34 12.25
C ILE A 45 25.01 5.60 10.97
N ASN A 46 24.82 4.27 11.06
CA ASN A 46 24.47 3.41 9.93
C ASN A 46 23.43 2.36 10.34
N PRO A 47 22.14 2.54 10.01
CA PRO A 47 21.09 1.60 10.36
C PRO A 47 21.06 0.36 9.45
N ASP A 48 21.85 0.29 8.38
CA ASP A 48 21.80 -0.83 7.43
C ASP A 48 22.78 -1.96 7.78
N VAL A 49 23.12 -2.06 9.07
CA VAL A 49 23.94 -3.15 9.61
C VAL A 49 23.05 -4.17 10.32
N ALA A 50 22.57 -5.15 9.55
CA ALA A 50 21.65 -6.20 10.02
C ALA A 50 22.13 -6.92 11.30
N THR A 51 23.44 -7.17 11.38
CA THR A 51 24.10 -7.85 12.51
C THR A 51 23.81 -7.18 13.85
N PHE A 52 23.76 -5.85 13.91
CA PHE A 52 23.52 -5.13 15.15
C PHE A 52 22.04 -5.08 15.51
N TRP A 53 21.13 -5.04 14.54
CA TRP A 53 19.70 -5.23 14.83
C TRP A 53 19.41 -6.62 15.39
N ALA A 54 20.08 -7.66 14.88
CA ALA A 54 19.95 -9.01 15.43
C ALA A 54 20.45 -9.07 16.88
N PHE A 55 21.61 -8.47 17.16
CA PHE A 55 22.16 -8.42 18.51
C PHE A 55 21.24 -7.67 19.49
N ILE A 56 20.68 -6.54 19.06
CA ILE A 56 19.71 -5.79 19.87
C ILE A 56 18.50 -6.68 20.21
N LYS A 57 17.96 -7.44 19.25
CA LYS A 57 16.84 -8.35 19.51
C LYS A 57 17.20 -9.45 20.50
N GLU A 58 18.40 -10.03 20.40
CA GLU A 58 18.91 -11.03 21.37
C GLU A 58 18.91 -10.45 22.80
N ILE A 59 19.34 -9.19 22.96
CA ILE A 59 19.31 -8.50 24.25
C ILE A 59 17.86 -8.32 24.76
N TYR A 60 16.96 -7.86 23.89
CA TYR A 60 15.55 -7.70 24.26
C TYR A 60 14.91 -9.02 24.71
N GLU A 61 15.11 -10.10 23.94
CA GLU A 61 14.57 -11.42 24.24
C GLU A 61 15.14 -11.97 25.57
N HIS A 62 16.42 -11.71 25.86
CA HIS A 62 17.01 -12.02 27.15
C HIS A 62 16.33 -11.28 28.30
N TYR A 63 16.12 -9.96 28.17
CA TYR A 63 15.42 -9.19 29.20
C TYR A 63 13.95 -9.58 29.33
N GLU A 64 13.26 -9.93 28.25
CA GLU A 64 11.89 -10.45 28.30
C GLU A 64 11.82 -11.75 29.09
N ALA A 65 12.79 -12.65 28.90
CA ALA A 65 12.84 -13.94 29.58
C ALA A 65 13.29 -13.86 31.04
N THR A 66 14.09 -12.85 31.41
CA THR A 66 14.76 -12.78 32.72
C THR A 66 14.31 -11.62 33.60
N SER A 67 13.58 -10.63 33.07
CA SER A 67 13.23 -9.43 33.84
C SER A 67 12.24 -9.71 34.97
N PRO A 68 12.46 -9.14 36.17
CA PRO A 68 11.63 -9.38 37.35
C PRO A 68 10.28 -8.63 37.35
N GLY A 69 9.92 -7.90 36.29
CA GLY A 69 8.63 -7.19 36.23
C GLY A 69 8.36 -6.46 34.91
N MET A 70 7.07 -6.33 34.58
CA MET A 70 6.56 -5.70 33.34
C MET A 70 6.97 -4.22 33.20
N GLU A 71 7.11 -3.50 34.31
CA GLU A 71 7.44 -2.07 34.33
C GLU A 71 8.82 -1.77 33.73
N LYS A 72 9.84 -2.57 34.09
CA LYS A 72 11.20 -2.41 33.57
C LYS A 72 11.25 -2.66 32.06
N LEU A 73 10.52 -3.68 31.58
CA LEU A 73 10.40 -3.96 30.14
C LEU A 73 9.75 -2.80 29.39
N ILE A 74 8.65 -2.24 29.93
CA ILE A 74 7.99 -1.07 29.35
C ILE A 74 8.96 0.11 29.25
N GLU A 75 9.80 0.35 30.27
CA GLU A 75 10.79 1.42 30.26
C GLU A 75 11.86 1.21 29.16
N ILE A 76 12.39 -0.01 29.01
CA ILE A 76 13.37 -0.36 27.97
C ILE A 76 12.76 -0.13 26.58
N TYR A 77 11.53 -0.60 26.33
CA TYR A 77 10.82 -0.36 25.07
C TYR A 77 10.50 1.12 24.82
N LYS A 78 10.21 1.89 25.88
CA LYS A 78 9.99 3.34 25.76
C LYS A 78 11.28 4.07 25.35
N LYS A 79 12.42 3.71 25.93
CA LYS A 79 13.73 4.29 25.59
C LYS A 79 14.12 3.97 24.14
N ASP A 80 13.93 2.73 23.69
CA ASP A 80 14.23 2.35 22.31
C ASP A 80 13.32 3.01 21.30
N ARG A 81 12.02 3.14 21.55
CA ARG A 81 11.14 3.91 20.64
C ARG A 81 11.63 5.34 20.45
N ALA A 82 12.08 6.01 21.51
CA ALA A 82 12.66 7.35 21.40
C ALA A 82 13.97 7.35 20.57
N HIS A 83 14.82 6.33 20.74
CA HIS A 83 16.04 6.16 19.95
C HIS A 83 15.73 5.90 18.47
N VAL A 84 14.79 4.99 18.18
CA VAL A 84 14.33 4.65 16.83
C VAL A 84 13.70 5.88 16.16
N GLU A 85 12.87 6.66 16.86
CA GLU A 85 12.32 7.92 16.34
C GLU A 85 13.44 8.90 15.94
N LYS A 86 14.48 9.02 16.77
CA LYS A 86 15.67 9.83 16.43
C LYS A 86 16.38 9.29 15.18
N CYS A 87 16.58 7.98 15.10
CA CYS A 87 17.21 7.34 13.94
C CYS A 87 16.37 7.53 12.67
N MET A 88 15.05 7.48 12.75
CA MET A 88 14.14 7.72 11.62
C MET A 88 14.22 9.16 11.10
N GLY A 89 14.48 10.13 11.97
CA GLY A 89 14.71 11.53 11.57
C GLY A 89 15.98 11.73 10.74
N ILE A 90 16.94 10.81 10.82
CA ILE A 90 18.20 10.84 10.06
C ILE A 90 18.12 9.90 8.84
N HIS A 91 17.58 8.70 9.04
CA HIS A 91 17.57 7.59 8.08
C HIS A 91 16.16 7.04 7.84
N PRO A 92 15.21 7.84 7.33
CA PRO A 92 13.79 7.46 7.22
C PRO A 92 13.49 6.34 6.21
N LYS A 93 14.50 5.83 5.49
CA LYS A 93 14.38 4.86 4.39
C LYS A 93 15.13 3.56 4.63
N SER A 94 15.57 3.30 5.86
CA SER A 94 16.23 2.02 6.20
C SER A 94 15.19 0.92 6.45
N TYR A 95 15.28 -0.19 5.73
CA TYR A 95 14.41 -1.36 5.94
C TYR A 95 14.51 -1.92 7.35
N TYR A 96 15.72 -2.05 7.88
CA TYR A 96 15.95 -2.66 9.18
C TYR A 96 15.36 -1.81 10.31
N LEU A 97 15.44 -0.49 10.19
CA LEU A 97 14.86 0.44 11.15
C LEU A 97 13.33 0.30 11.24
N TRP A 98 12.64 0.28 10.10
CA TRP A 98 11.18 0.09 10.07
C TRP A 98 10.76 -1.30 10.54
N HIS A 99 11.54 -2.34 10.18
CA HIS A 99 11.32 -3.69 10.68
C HIS A 99 11.49 -3.75 12.21
N HIS A 100 12.54 -3.15 12.76
CA HIS A 100 12.77 -3.12 14.20
C HIS A 100 11.66 -2.38 14.93
N ARG A 101 11.23 -1.21 14.43
CA ARG A 101 10.10 -0.47 15.00
C ARG A 101 8.82 -1.30 15.06
N ARG A 102 8.50 -2.03 14.00
CA ARG A 102 7.36 -2.95 13.98
C ARG A 102 7.52 -4.05 15.01
N TRP A 103 8.67 -4.70 15.03
CA TRP A 103 8.97 -5.80 15.95
C TRP A 103 8.86 -5.35 17.42
N THR A 104 9.40 -4.19 17.80
CA THR A 104 9.27 -3.68 19.17
C THR A 104 7.84 -3.24 19.50
N SER A 105 7.09 -2.69 18.53
CA SER A 105 5.71 -2.25 18.74
C SER A 105 4.75 -3.42 18.95
N GLU A 106 4.94 -4.55 18.25
CA GLU A 106 4.15 -5.79 18.42
C GLU A 106 4.36 -6.42 19.81
N ARG A 107 5.54 -6.20 20.43
CA ARG A 107 5.92 -6.79 21.72
C ARG A 107 5.72 -5.86 22.92
N THR A 108 5.54 -4.56 22.68
CA THR A 108 5.36 -3.59 23.76
C THR A 108 4.00 -3.80 24.43
N PRO A 109 3.93 -4.08 25.75
CA PRO A 109 2.67 -4.16 26.47
C PRO A 109 1.90 -2.83 26.37
N GLN A 110 0.59 -2.91 26.12
CA GLN A 110 -0.31 -1.74 26.03
C GLN A 110 0.17 -0.68 25.02
N MET A 111 0.52 -1.12 23.80
CA MET A 111 0.99 -0.23 22.74
C MET A 111 -0.04 0.85 22.38
N ASP A 112 0.40 2.12 22.36
CA ASP A 112 -0.42 3.25 21.91
C ASP A 112 -0.37 3.37 20.38
N TRP A 113 -1.23 2.61 19.72
CA TRP A 113 -1.35 2.62 18.26
C TRP A 113 -1.85 3.96 17.70
N LYS A 114 -2.56 4.78 18.49
CA LYS A 114 -3.00 6.11 18.05
C LYS A 114 -1.80 7.05 17.93
N LYS A 115 -0.82 6.94 18.83
CA LYS A 115 0.45 7.67 18.72
C LYS A 115 1.24 7.23 17.47
N GLU A 116 1.29 5.94 17.17
CA GLU A 116 1.96 5.44 15.96
C GLU A 116 1.29 5.93 14.67
N LEU A 117 -0.05 6.01 14.66
CA LEU A 117 -0.78 6.56 13.52
C LEU A 117 -0.45 8.04 13.31
N LYS A 118 -0.39 8.82 14.40
CA LYS A 118 0.02 10.24 14.36
C LYS A 118 1.45 10.40 13.85
N LEU A 119 2.37 9.52 14.27
CA LEU A 119 3.73 9.50 13.74
C LEU A 119 3.74 9.23 12.22
N CYS A 120 2.98 8.24 11.76
CA CYS A 120 2.85 7.97 10.32
C CYS A 120 2.33 9.19 9.56
N ASN A 121 1.30 9.86 10.06
CA ASN A 121 0.76 11.09 9.46
C ASN A 121 1.84 12.16 9.33
N TYR A 122 2.59 12.40 10.41
CA TYR A 122 3.67 13.39 10.45
C TYR A 122 4.78 13.05 9.45
N LEU A 123 5.26 11.81 9.44
CA LEU A 123 6.32 11.37 8.52
C LEU A 123 5.90 11.45 7.05
N LEU A 124 4.63 11.17 6.75
CA LEU A 124 4.07 11.31 5.40
C LEU A 124 3.85 12.77 4.97
N THR A 125 3.81 13.72 5.91
CA THR A 125 3.90 15.15 5.59
C THR A 125 5.33 15.55 5.21
N LEU A 126 6.35 14.92 5.79
CA LEU A 126 7.76 15.17 5.44
C LEU A 126 8.16 14.52 4.11
N ASP A 127 7.76 13.26 3.88
CA ASP A 127 7.97 12.55 2.61
C ASP A 127 6.72 11.72 2.26
N LYS A 128 5.84 12.32 1.46
CA LYS A 128 4.59 11.69 0.98
C LYS A 128 4.82 10.41 0.17
N ARG A 129 6.04 10.17 -0.33
CA ARG A 129 6.41 8.99 -1.13
C ARG A 129 7.22 7.96 -0.34
N ASN A 130 7.36 8.13 0.98
CA ASN A 130 8.05 7.14 1.81
C ASN A 130 7.22 5.84 1.91
N PHE A 131 7.53 4.88 1.05
CA PHE A 131 6.80 3.61 0.99
C PHE A 131 6.94 2.79 2.28
N HIS A 132 8.05 2.90 3.01
CA HIS A 132 8.18 2.22 4.31
C HIS A 132 7.18 2.75 5.32
N CYS A 133 6.99 4.08 5.35
CA CYS A 133 5.98 4.70 6.20
C CYS A 133 4.56 4.29 5.79
N TRP A 134 4.26 4.21 4.49
CA TRP A 134 2.98 3.69 4.01
C TRP A 134 2.77 2.22 4.40
N ASN A 135 3.80 1.38 4.29
CA ASN A 135 3.74 -0.03 4.69
C ASN A 135 3.48 -0.15 6.20
N TYR A 136 4.22 0.62 7.01
CA TYR A 136 4.06 0.64 8.46
C TYR A 136 2.69 1.19 8.88
N ARG A 137 2.19 2.23 8.20
CA ARG A 137 0.85 2.76 8.41
C ARG A 137 -0.20 1.67 8.24
N ARG A 138 -0.17 0.90 7.14
CA ARG A 138 -1.15 -0.19 6.92
C ARG A 138 -1.15 -1.20 8.05
N PHE A 139 0.03 -1.52 8.60
CA PHE A 139 0.15 -2.35 9.79
C PHE A 139 -0.48 -1.68 11.03
N VAL A 140 -0.18 -0.41 11.32
CA VAL A 140 -0.76 0.32 12.47
C VAL A 140 -2.29 0.41 12.37
N VAL A 141 -2.80 0.70 11.18
CA VAL A 141 -4.24 0.73 10.86
C VAL A 141 -4.90 -0.61 11.16
N SER A 142 -4.26 -1.73 10.80
CA SER A 142 -4.80 -3.06 11.10
C SER A 142 -4.83 -3.34 12.61
N GLN A 143 -3.86 -2.82 13.38
CA GLN A 143 -3.88 -2.93 14.84
C GLN A 143 -4.99 -2.10 15.48
N LEU A 144 -5.26 -0.90 14.94
CA LEU A 144 -6.36 -0.03 15.38
C LEU A 144 -7.74 -0.50 14.94
N LYS A 145 -7.81 -1.41 13.95
CA LYS A 145 -9.06 -1.84 13.31
C LYS A 145 -9.87 -0.66 12.78
N LEU A 146 -9.19 0.33 12.18
CA LEU A 146 -9.89 1.47 11.56
C LEU A 146 -10.78 0.98 10.43
N SER A 147 -11.88 1.71 10.23
CA SER A 147 -12.82 1.42 9.14
C SER A 147 -12.19 1.73 7.78
N LEU A 148 -12.70 1.03 6.76
CA LEU A 148 -12.36 1.32 5.36
C LEU A 148 -12.55 2.81 5.03
N LYS A 149 -13.64 3.41 5.51
CA LYS A 149 -13.95 4.81 5.25
C LYS A 149 -12.85 5.74 5.79
N GLU A 150 -12.39 5.53 7.02
CA GLU A 150 -11.36 6.38 7.64
C GLU A 150 -10.05 6.38 6.83
N GLU A 151 -9.65 5.22 6.30
CA GLU A 151 -8.44 5.14 5.48
C GLU A 151 -8.63 5.67 4.06
N LEU A 152 -9.83 5.50 3.47
CA LEU A 152 -10.17 6.16 2.22
C LEU A 152 -10.17 7.68 2.38
N ASP A 153 -10.78 8.22 3.43
CA ASP A 153 -10.76 9.65 3.76
C ASP A 153 -9.31 10.16 3.89
N PHE A 154 -8.42 9.39 4.54
CA PHE A 154 -7.01 9.75 4.64
C PHE A 154 -6.29 9.78 3.28
N THR A 155 -6.54 8.77 2.42
CA THR A 155 -5.96 8.78 1.06
C THR A 155 -6.53 9.91 0.21
N THR A 156 -7.82 10.24 0.34
CA THR A 156 -8.45 11.39 -0.32
C THR A 156 -7.73 12.67 0.09
N PHE A 157 -7.57 12.93 1.39
CA PHE A 157 -6.83 14.08 1.90
C PHE A 157 -5.41 14.16 1.31
N LYS A 158 -4.68 13.04 1.26
CA LYS A 158 -3.32 12.98 0.70
C LYS A 158 -3.23 13.15 -0.81
N ILE A 159 -4.31 12.88 -1.54
CA ILE A 159 -4.43 13.12 -2.99
C ILE A 159 -4.82 14.57 -3.24
N GLU A 160 -5.74 15.13 -2.47
CA GLU A 160 -6.13 16.55 -2.58
C GLU A 160 -4.98 17.50 -2.21
N GLU A 161 -4.12 17.13 -1.25
CA GLU A 161 -2.87 17.86 -0.98
C GLU A 161 -1.91 17.86 -2.18
N ASN A 162 -1.93 16.79 -2.99
CA ASN A 162 -1.08 16.64 -4.17
C ASN A 162 -1.55 15.49 -5.07
N PHE A 163 -2.21 15.82 -6.18
CA PHE A 163 -2.79 14.83 -7.10
C PHE A 163 -1.76 13.85 -7.67
N SER A 164 -0.51 14.29 -7.86
CA SER A 164 0.61 13.46 -8.34
C SER A 164 1.17 12.49 -7.26
N ASN A 165 0.47 12.28 -6.15
CA ASN A 165 0.91 11.40 -5.06
C ASN A 165 0.59 9.94 -5.37
N TYR A 166 1.44 9.31 -6.20
CA TYR A 166 1.29 7.89 -6.55
C TYR A 166 1.12 6.98 -5.34
N SER A 167 1.83 7.24 -4.23
CA SER A 167 1.75 6.40 -3.04
C SER A 167 0.36 6.42 -2.39
N ALA A 168 -0.33 7.57 -2.43
CA ALA A 168 -1.70 7.66 -1.93
C ALA A 168 -2.69 6.92 -2.84
N TRP A 169 -2.58 7.07 -4.17
CA TRP A 169 -3.38 6.31 -5.14
C TRP A 169 -3.17 4.80 -5.02
N HIS A 170 -1.91 4.36 -4.89
CA HIS A 170 -1.58 2.95 -4.69
C HIS A 170 -2.11 2.41 -3.35
N ASN A 171 -2.02 3.21 -2.28
CA ASN A 171 -2.58 2.82 -1.00
C ASN A 171 -4.10 2.69 -1.09
N ARG A 172 -4.77 3.62 -1.78
CA ARG A 172 -6.21 3.59 -2.05
C ARG A 172 -6.61 2.32 -2.80
N SER A 173 -5.90 1.94 -3.87
CA SER A 173 -6.20 0.71 -4.62
C SER A 173 -5.99 -0.57 -3.78
N THR A 174 -4.97 -0.59 -2.93
CA THR A 174 -4.70 -1.70 -2.01
C THR A 174 -5.82 -1.86 -0.99
N ILE A 175 -6.29 -0.75 -0.41
CA ILE A 175 -7.40 -0.70 0.54
C ILE A 175 -8.67 -1.29 -0.10
N VAL A 176 -9.04 -0.81 -1.29
CA VAL A 176 -10.24 -1.26 -2.01
C VAL A 176 -10.14 -2.73 -2.41
N THR A 177 -8.97 -3.18 -2.87
CA THR A 177 -8.74 -4.59 -3.24
C THR A 177 -8.89 -5.50 -2.03
N THR A 178 -8.35 -5.10 -0.87
CA THR A 178 -8.45 -5.87 0.38
C THR A 178 -9.90 -5.99 0.83
N PHE A 179 -10.65 -4.89 0.76
CA PHE A 179 -12.08 -4.90 1.09
C PHE A 179 -12.89 -5.84 0.20
N LYS A 180 -12.69 -5.78 -1.13
CA LYS A 180 -13.35 -6.67 -2.08
C LYS A 180 -13.11 -8.14 -1.77
N ARG A 181 -11.85 -8.51 -1.57
CA ARG A 181 -11.47 -9.88 -1.20
C ARG A 181 -12.13 -10.32 0.11
N GLY A 182 -12.21 -9.42 1.10
CA GLY A 182 -12.93 -9.67 2.34
C GLY A 182 -14.40 -10.03 2.10
N LYS A 183 -15.11 -9.23 1.31
CA LYS A 183 -16.52 -9.49 0.96
C LYS A 183 -16.72 -10.78 0.17
N GLU A 184 -15.84 -11.09 -0.79
CA GLU A 184 -15.88 -12.35 -1.54
C GLU A 184 -15.68 -13.58 -0.64
N MET A 185 -14.80 -13.49 0.37
CA MET A 185 -14.60 -14.57 1.33
C MET A 185 -15.84 -14.74 2.23
N GLU A 186 -16.41 -13.65 2.75
CA GLU A 186 -17.65 -13.69 3.53
C GLU A 186 -18.84 -14.31 2.75
N GLU A 187 -18.93 -14.04 1.45
CA GLU A 187 -19.98 -14.60 0.58
C GLU A 187 -19.79 -16.11 0.36
N LYS A 188 -18.54 -16.55 0.14
CA LYS A 188 -18.21 -17.97 -0.01
C LYS A 188 -18.49 -18.76 1.27
N GLU A 189 -18.12 -18.22 2.43
CA GLU A 189 -18.42 -18.81 3.73
C GLU A 189 -19.94 -18.95 3.93
N LYS A 190 -20.71 -17.89 3.66
CA LYS A 190 -22.18 -17.95 3.73
C LYS A 190 -22.79 -18.95 2.75
N GLN A 191 -22.16 -19.20 1.61
CA GLN A 191 -22.62 -20.17 0.63
C GLN A 191 -22.30 -21.61 1.09
N GLN A 192 -21.10 -21.85 1.61
CA GLN A 192 -20.71 -23.12 2.22
C GLN A 192 -21.61 -23.48 3.39
N GLU A 193 -21.85 -22.55 4.32
CA GLU A 193 -22.79 -22.74 5.43
C GLU A 193 -24.21 -23.10 4.95
N LYS A 194 -24.67 -22.50 3.83
CA LYS A 194 -25.98 -22.82 3.24
C LYS A 194 -26.01 -24.17 2.56
N GLU A 195 -24.90 -24.64 2.01
CA GLU A 195 -24.75 -25.94 1.36
C GLU A 195 -24.65 -27.04 2.41
N GLU A 196 -23.84 -26.85 3.46
CA GLU A 196 -23.77 -27.72 4.65
C GLU A 196 -25.14 -27.83 5.35
N GLN A 197 -25.84 -26.71 5.57
CA GLN A 197 -27.19 -26.72 6.12
C GLN A 197 -28.24 -27.36 5.18
N LYS A 198 -27.97 -27.44 3.87
CA LYS A 198 -28.84 -28.15 2.90
C LYS A 198 -28.54 -29.65 2.88
N GLU A 199 -27.31 -30.06 3.12
CA GLU A 199 -26.92 -31.46 3.28
C GLU A 199 -27.42 -32.04 4.61
N GLU A 200 -27.30 -31.29 5.71
CA GLU A 200 -27.90 -31.65 7.01
C GLU A 200 -29.44 -31.73 6.91
N LYS A 201 -30.08 -30.82 6.15
CA LYS A 201 -31.54 -30.88 5.90
C LYS A 201 -31.99 -31.98 4.93
N LYS A 202 -31.07 -32.69 4.26
CA LYS A 202 -31.38 -33.91 3.51
C LYS A 202 -31.28 -35.18 4.36
N GLN A 203 -30.79 -35.09 5.61
CA GLN A 203 -30.66 -36.25 6.49
C GLN A 203 -31.70 -36.36 7.61
N GLU A 204 -32.56 -35.37 7.86
CA GLU A 204 -33.64 -35.57 8.85
C GLU A 204 -34.87 -34.71 8.55
N GLN A 205 -35.97 -35.36 8.15
CA GLN A 205 -37.30 -34.87 8.49
C GLN A 205 -37.53 -35.20 9.97
N VAL A 206 -37.52 -34.18 10.84
CA VAL A 206 -38.65 -33.81 11.72
C VAL A 206 -38.20 -32.79 12.78
N LYS A 207 -38.88 -31.63 12.72
CA LYS A 207 -39.25 -30.67 13.76
C LYS A 207 -38.35 -29.47 14.11
N GLU A 208 -39.03 -28.33 13.95
CA GLU A 208 -38.75 -26.99 14.41
C GLU A 208 -38.38 -26.91 15.88
N GLU A 209 -37.41 -26.04 16.19
CA GLU A 209 -37.69 -24.94 17.12
C GLU A 209 -37.01 -23.65 16.64
N LYS A 210 -37.84 -22.64 16.44
CA LYS A 210 -37.50 -21.29 15.98
C LYS A 210 -37.01 -20.43 17.15
N ASN A 211 -36.23 -19.42 16.79
CA ASN A 211 -36.04 -18.13 17.47
C ASN A 211 -35.07 -18.04 18.66
N LYS A 212 -33.80 -17.84 18.31
CA LYS A 212 -33.04 -16.62 18.73
C LYS A 212 -32.39 -15.96 17.51
N LYS A 213 -33.22 -15.61 16.52
CA LYS A 213 -32.93 -14.58 15.54
C LYS A 213 -33.88 -13.42 15.83
N THR A 214 -33.37 -12.21 15.66
CA THR A 214 -34.03 -10.90 15.86
C THR A 214 -33.80 -10.32 17.26
N GLU A 215 -33.40 -9.05 17.33
CA GLU A 215 -33.13 -8.21 18.52
C GLU A 215 -31.71 -8.11 19.13
N GLN A 216 -30.63 -8.62 18.51
CA GLN A 216 -29.26 -8.14 18.80
C GLN A 216 -28.39 -7.85 17.55
N LYS A 217 -28.85 -8.21 16.35
CA LYS A 217 -28.17 -7.92 15.07
C LYS A 217 -28.64 -6.60 14.44
N LYS A 218 -28.84 -5.59 15.29
CA LYS A 218 -29.26 -4.23 14.92
C LYS A 218 -28.67 -3.22 15.91
N ILE A 219 -27.36 -3.33 16.13
CA ILE A 219 -26.56 -2.18 16.55
C ILE A 219 -25.76 -1.79 15.31
N MET A 220 -26.02 -0.57 14.85
CA MET A 220 -25.65 -0.02 13.56
C MET A 220 -24.15 -0.07 13.29
N GLU A 221 -23.70 -1.02 12.49
CA GLU A 221 -22.70 -0.69 11.49
C GLU A 221 -23.46 0.02 10.37
N LYS A 222 -23.24 1.33 10.23
CA LYS A 222 -23.42 1.97 8.92
C LYS A 222 -22.42 1.24 8.00
N GLU A 223 -22.83 0.14 7.39
CA GLU A 223 -21.99 -0.58 6.43
C GLU A 223 -21.59 0.44 5.36
N PHE A 224 -20.30 0.76 5.32
CA PHE A 224 -19.75 1.58 4.25
C PHE A 224 -19.86 0.76 2.96
N THR A 225 -20.76 1.17 2.07
CA THR A 225 -20.81 0.65 0.71
C THR A 225 -19.78 1.40 -0.12
N PHE A 226 -18.72 0.72 -0.55
CA PHE A 226 -17.79 1.27 -1.51
C PHE A 226 -18.51 1.51 -2.85
N LYS A 227 -18.60 2.78 -3.26
CA LYS A 227 -19.30 3.16 -4.49
C LYS A 227 -18.28 3.40 -5.60
N PHE A 228 -18.23 2.47 -6.55
CA PHE A 228 -17.38 2.60 -7.74
C PHE A 228 -17.59 3.91 -8.49
N GLN A 229 -18.83 4.39 -8.57
CA GLN A 229 -19.16 5.62 -9.29
C GLN A 229 -18.46 6.86 -8.70
N GLU A 230 -18.46 7.00 -7.37
CA GLU A 230 -17.79 8.12 -6.69
C GLU A 230 -16.26 8.09 -6.94
N GLU A 231 -15.67 6.90 -7.08
CA GLU A 231 -14.26 6.77 -7.44
C GLU A 231 -13.94 7.16 -8.88
N PHE A 232 -14.84 6.86 -9.82
CA PHE A 232 -14.70 7.30 -11.21
C PHE A 232 -14.72 8.82 -11.29
N GLU A 233 -15.69 9.46 -10.65
CA GLU A 233 -15.78 10.92 -10.58
C GLU A 233 -14.53 11.51 -9.92
N PHE A 234 -14.06 10.91 -8.82
CA PHE A 234 -12.87 11.38 -8.12
C PHE A 234 -11.60 11.31 -8.97
N VAL A 235 -11.33 10.18 -9.64
CA VAL A 235 -10.16 10.06 -10.51
C VAL A 235 -10.29 10.91 -11.78
N GLN A 236 -11.49 11.04 -12.34
CA GLN A 236 -11.74 11.88 -13.51
C GLN A 236 -11.46 13.36 -13.19
N ASN A 237 -11.93 13.86 -12.04
CA ASN A 237 -11.61 15.22 -11.59
C ASN A 237 -10.10 15.42 -11.45
N ALA A 238 -9.37 14.43 -10.92
CA ALA A 238 -7.91 14.49 -10.80
C ALA A 238 -7.20 14.55 -12.18
N LEU A 239 -7.75 13.90 -13.21
CA LEU A 239 -7.21 13.93 -14.58
C LEU A 239 -7.30 15.33 -15.20
N TYR A 240 -8.40 16.06 -14.98
CA TYR A 240 -8.53 17.44 -15.46
C TYR A 240 -7.62 18.43 -14.73
N VAL A 241 -7.14 18.10 -13.52
CA VAL A 241 -6.24 18.97 -12.74
C VAL A 241 -4.78 18.81 -13.20
N ASP A 242 -4.32 17.58 -13.43
CA ASP A 242 -2.95 17.29 -13.85
C ASP A 242 -2.92 16.10 -14.84
N PRO A 243 -3.22 16.34 -16.12
CA PRO A 243 -3.27 15.30 -17.16
C PRO A 243 -1.90 14.70 -17.52
N GLU A 244 -0.80 15.31 -17.08
CA GLU A 244 0.55 14.78 -17.28
C GLU A 244 0.99 13.81 -16.16
N ASP A 245 0.30 13.82 -15.01
CA ASP A 245 0.58 12.88 -13.93
C ASP A 245 0.09 11.46 -14.26
N GLN A 246 1.03 10.52 -14.32
CA GLN A 246 0.72 9.12 -14.65
C GLN A 246 -0.13 8.39 -13.59
N SER A 247 -0.14 8.86 -12.34
CA SER A 247 -0.74 8.11 -11.23
C SER A 247 -2.24 7.99 -11.37
N THR A 248 -2.88 9.08 -11.78
CA THR A 248 -4.33 9.17 -12.03
C THR A 248 -4.75 8.25 -13.17
N TRP A 249 -4.02 8.26 -14.29
CA TRP A 249 -4.25 7.38 -15.43
C TRP A 249 -4.11 5.89 -15.09
N ILE A 250 -3.05 5.53 -14.35
CA ILE A 250 -2.83 4.16 -13.89
C ILE A 250 -3.96 3.72 -12.95
N TYR A 251 -4.40 4.60 -12.05
CA TYR A 251 -5.52 4.32 -11.14
C TYR A 251 -6.84 4.13 -11.90
N LEU A 252 -7.14 4.98 -12.89
CA LEU A 252 -8.33 4.86 -13.73
C LEU A 252 -8.36 3.53 -14.49
N GLN A 253 -7.24 3.14 -15.12
CA GLN A 253 -7.13 1.86 -15.84
C GLN A 253 -7.38 0.69 -14.88
N TRP A 254 -6.76 0.72 -13.69
CA TRP A 254 -7.01 -0.27 -12.64
C TRP A 254 -8.49 -0.31 -12.24
N LEU A 255 -9.14 0.85 -12.05
CA LEU A 255 -10.54 0.92 -11.64
C LEU A 255 -11.49 0.28 -12.68
N ILE A 256 -11.24 0.52 -13.97
CA ILE A 256 -11.95 -0.16 -15.08
C ILE A 256 -11.72 -1.67 -15.03
N SER A 257 -10.48 -2.13 -14.86
CA SER A 257 -10.15 -3.55 -14.78
C SER A 257 -10.83 -4.23 -13.58
N GLN A 258 -10.99 -3.52 -12.47
CA GLN A 258 -11.64 -4.03 -11.27
C GLN A 258 -13.18 -3.94 -11.31
N SER A 259 -13.77 -3.23 -12.27
CA SER A 259 -15.22 -3.04 -12.31
C SER A 259 -15.97 -4.35 -12.61
N SER A 260 -17.15 -4.54 -11.99
CA SER A 260 -18.02 -5.69 -12.27
C SER A 260 -18.45 -5.72 -13.74
N ASN A 261 -18.85 -6.87 -14.27
CA ASN A 261 -19.34 -6.95 -15.65
C ASN A 261 -20.61 -6.13 -15.87
N GLU A 262 -21.48 -6.05 -14.87
CA GLU A 262 -22.70 -5.24 -14.89
C GLU A 262 -22.37 -3.75 -14.99
N GLY A 263 -22.92 -3.09 -16.03
CA GLY A 263 -22.66 -1.68 -16.32
C GLY A 263 -21.22 -1.35 -16.75
N LYS A 264 -20.34 -2.35 -16.99
CA LYS A 264 -18.94 -2.10 -17.39
C LYS A 264 -18.85 -1.35 -18.72
N LEU A 265 -19.66 -1.76 -19.70
CA LEU A 265 -19.67 -1.15 -21.03
C LEU A 265 -20.07 0.32 -20.97
N GLU A 266 -21.08 0.66 -20.17
CA GLU A 266 -21.49 2.04 -19.93
C GLU A 266 -20.36 2.86 -19.31
N ARG A 267 -19.74 2.36 -18.23
CA ARG A 267 -18.59 3.02 -17.60
C ARG A 267 -17.42 3.24 -18.58
N ILE A 268 -17.12 2.24 -19.42
CA ILE A 268 -16.10 2.38 -20.47
C ILE A 268 -16.49 3.49 -21.44
N ASN A 269 -17.74 3.52 -21.91
CA ASN A 269 -18.21 4.55 -22.85
C ASN A 269 -18.12 5.96 -22.26
N THR A 270 -18.58 6.15 -21.02
CA THR A 270 -18.47 7.45 -20.31
C THR A 270 -17.01 7.84 -20.11
N THR A 271 -16.14 6.88 -19.79
CA THR A 271 -14.71 7.16 -19.62
C THR A 271 -14.05 7.52 -20.95
N ILE A 272 -14.42 6.86 -22.06
CA ILE A 272 -13.93 7.23 -23.40
C ILE A 272 -14.28 8.68 -23.72
N GLN A 273 -15.53 9.11 -23.47
CA GLN A 273 -15.96 10.49 -23.69
C GLN A 273 -15.08 11.49 -22.91
N VAL A 274 -14.87 11.25 -21.62
CA VAL A 274 -13.98 12.09 -20.77
C VAL A 274 -12.55 12.15 -21.33
N VAL A 275 -12.00 11.01 -21.77
CA VAL A 275 -10.65 10.96 -22.32
C VAL A 275 -10.55 11.64 -23.69
N GLU A 276 -11.58 11.52 -24.53
CA GLU A 276 -11.65 12.20 -25.82
C GLU A 276 -11.72 13.72 -25.63
N GLU A 277 -12.57 14.23 -24.73
CA GLU A 277 -12.65 15.65 -24.37
C GLU A 277 -11.29 16.19 -23.89
N LEU A 278 -10.60 15.46 -23.01
CA LEU A 278 -9.26 15.81 -22.56
C LEU A 278 -8.25 15.85 -23.72
N LEU A 279 -8.34 14.90 -24.66
CA LEU A 279 -7.46 14.83 -25.82
C LEU A 279 -7.75 15.89 -26.89
N GLU A 280 -8.94 16.49 -26.90
CA GLU A 280 -9.21 17.69 -27.71
C GLU A 280 -8.37 18.88 -27.23
N ILE A 281 -8.21 19.02 -25.91
CA ILE A 281 -7.42 20.08 -25.28
C ILE A 281 -5.92 19.74 -25.33
N GLU A 282 -5.57 18.49 -25.01
CA GLU A 282 -4.20 18.00 -24.92
C GLU A 282 -3.93 16.82 -25.86
N PRO A 283 -3.93 17.04 -27.19
CA PRO A 283 -3.84 15.97 -28.17
C PRO A 283 -2.51 15.19 -28.11
N LYS A 284 -1.49 15.76 -27.49
CA LYS A 284 -0.16 15.16 -27.32
C LYS A 284 0.02 14.41 -26.00
N SER A 285 -0.98 14.39 -25.10
CA SER A 285 -0.90 13.65 -23.84
C SER A 285 -0.69 12.16 -24.12
N LYS A 286 0.51 11.65 -23.80
CA LYS A 286 0.83 10.24 -24.02
C LYS A 286 -0.05 9.33 -23.16
N TRP A 287 -0.39 9.77 -21.95
CA TRP A 287 -1.19 9.01 -21.02
C TRP A 287 -2.67 8.98 -21.40
N GLY A 288 -3.20 10.11 -21.89
CA GLY A 288 -4.55 10.17 -22.45
C GLY A 288 -4.68 9.25 -23.67
N ASN A 289 -3.75 9.34 -24.63
CA ASN A 289 -3.78 8.48 -25.82
C ASN A 289 -3.60 6.99 -25.45
N LEU A 290 -2.70 6.65 -24.51
CA LEU A 290 -2.52 5.26 -24.05
C LEU A 290 -3.76 4.71 -23.33
N THR A 291 -4.39 5.52 -22.48
CA THR A 291 -5.62 5.14 -21.78
C THR A 291 -6.78 4.99 -22.76
N HIS A 292 -6.85 5.83 -23.79
CA HIS A 292 -7.85 5.70 -24.85
C HIS A 292 -7.71 4.35 -25.58
N VAL A 293 -6.49 3.96 -25.97
CA VAL A 293 -6.24 2.64 -26.57
C VAL A 293 -6.67 1.51 -25.63
N PHE A 294 -6.35 1.59 -24.34
CA PHE A 294 -6.79 0.61 -23.34
C PHE A 294 -8.33 0.50 -23.28
N LEU A 295 -9.04 1.62 -23.24
CA LEU A 295 -10.51 1.64 -23.18
C LEU A 295 -11.15 1.10 -24.46
N LEU A 296 -10.64 1.44 -25.64
CA LEU A 296 -11.11 0.91 -26.91
C LEU A 296 -10.96 -0.62 -26.96
N ARG A 297 -9.87 -1.15 -26.41
CA ARG A 297 -9.66 -2.61 -26.29
C ARG A 297 -10.66 -3.24 -25.33
N GLU A 298 -10.84 -2.68 -24.13
CA GLU A 298 -11.82 -3.18 -23.17
C GLU A 298 -13.26 -3.12 -23.74
N LYS A 299 -13.59 -2.09 -24.52
CA LYS A 299 -14.86 -1.96 -25.24
C LYS A 299 -15.02 -3.03 -26.31
N ALA A 300 -13.99 -3.25 -27.14
CA ALA A 300 -14.03 -4.28 -28.19
C ALA A 300 -14.28 -5.68 -27.60
N ASN A 301 -13.70 -6.00 -26.44
CA ASN A 301 -13.92 -7.27 -25.74
C ASN A 301 -15.36 -7.43 -25.18
N LYS A 302 -16.20 -6.39 -25.21
CA LYS A 302 -17.56 -6.38 -24.66
C LYS A 302 -18.66 -6.20 -25.71
N VAL A 303 -18.29 -5.95 -26.96
CA VAL A 303 -19.23 -5.79 -28.07
C VAL A 303 -19.29 -7.10 -28.84
N ASP A 304 -20.48 -7.64 -29.09
CA ASP A 304 -20.63 -8.94 -29.79
C ASP A 304 -20.52 -8.82 -31.33
N ASP A 305 -20.56 -7.60 -31.86
CA ASP A 305 -20.54 -7.30 -33.29
C ASP A 305 -19.11 -7.24 -33.84
N GLU A 306 -18.75 -8.20 -34.71
CA GLU A 306 -17.40 -8.34 -35.27
C GLU A 306 -16.93 -7.10 -36.06
N GLU A 307 -17.83 -6.44 -36.78
CA GLU A 307 -17.51 -5.24 -37.55
C GLU A 307 -17.16 -4.09 -36.61
N LYS A 308 -17.98 -3.87 -35.58
CA LYS A 308 -17.72 -2.86 -34.53
C LYS A 308 -16.45 -3.18 -33.76
N GLN A 309 -16.20 -4.45 -33.43
CA GLN A 309 -14.93 -4.85 -32.83
C GLN A 309 -13.78 -4.43 -33.74
N SER A 310 -13.76 -4.86 -35.01
CA SER A 310 -12.72 -4.53 -35.98
C SER A 310 -12.47 -3.02 -36.10
N ASN A 311 -13.53 -2.21 -36.14
CA ASN A 311 -13.43 -0.75 -36.19
C ASN A 311 -12.77 -0.16 -34.93
N LEU A 312 -13.15 -0.61 -33.74
CA LEU A 312 -12.51 -0.20 -32.48
C LEU A 312 -11.02 -0.60 -32.45
N ARG A 313 -10.72 -1.81 -32.97
CA ARG A 313 -9.34 -2.32 -33.06
C ARG A 313 -8.47 -1.49 -34.01
N ASN A 314 -9.02 -1.09 -35.15
CA ASN A 314 -8.33 -0.25 -36.12
C ASN A 314 -8.08 1.16 -35.57
N HIS A 315 -9.08 1.77 -34.92
CA HIS A 315 -8.91 3.06 -34.25
C HIS A 315 -7.82 3.01 -33.17
N ALA A 316 -7.79 1.94 -32.35
CA ALA A 316 -6.73 1.74 -31.36
C ALA A 316 -5.34 1.67 -32.01
N LYS A 317 -5.18 1.01 -33.18
CA LYS A 317 -3.91 0.94 -33.92
C LYS A 317 -3.48 2.31 -34.45
N GLU A 318 -4.41 3.14 -34.91
CA GLU A 318 -4.10 4.51 -35.36
C GLU A 318 -3.53 5.37 -34.23
N ILE A 319 -4.14 5.29 -33.04
CA ILE A 319 -3.65 5.99 -31.85
C ILE A 319 -2.28 5.44 -31.41
N ILE A 320 -2.05 4.13 -31.51
CA ILE A 320 -0.72 3.54 -31.24
C ILE A 320 0.34 4.10 -32.19
N ASN A 321 0.05 4.21 -33.49
CA ASN A 321 0.97 4.82 -34.45
C ASN A 321 1.27 6.28 -34.12
N LYS A 322 0.30 7.01 -33.58
CA LYS A 322 0.49 8.36 -33.04
C LYS A 322 1.38 8.34 -31.78
N LEU A 323 1.15 7.43 -30.85
CA LEU A 323 1.97 7.26 -29.63
C LEU A 323 3.44 6.96 -29.94
N ILE A 324 3.72 6.09 -30.92
CA ILE A 324 5.09 5.79 -31.37
C ILE A 324 5.85 7.04 -31.81
N LYS A 325 5.14 8.00 -32.44
CA LYS A 325 5.73 9.29 -32.85
C LYS A 325 5.89 10.25 -31.67
N LEU A 326 4.96 10.24 -30.71
CA LEU A 326 4.96 11.13 -29.54
C LEU A 326 5.96 10.68 -28.45
N ASP A 327 6.14 9.37 -28.27
CA ASP A 327 7.03 8.78 -27.27
C ASP A 327 7.90 7.66 -27.87
N PRO A 328 8.91 8.02 -28.69
CA PRO A 328 9.74 7.05 -29.40
C PRO A 328 10.55 6.12 -28.48
N ARG A 329 10.74 6.49 -27.20
CA ARG A 329 11.45 5.64 -26.23
C ARG A 329 10.66 4.37 -25.89
N HIS A 330 9.34 4.39 -26.07
CA HIS A 330 8.44 3.28 -25.77
C HIS A 330 7.93 2.56 -27.02
N THR A 331 8.55 2.76 -28.19
CA THR A 331 8.12 2.09 -29.44
C THR A 331 7.97 0.58 -29.32
N ASN A 332 8.93 -0.10 -28.69
CA ASN A 332 8.83 -1.55 -28.48
C ASN A 332 7.64 -1.92 -27.59
N PHE A 333 7.41 -1.16 -26.50
CA PHE A 333 6.24 -1.35 -25.65
C PHE A 333 4.93 -1.17 -26.44
N TYR A 334 4.83 -0.15 -27.30
CA TYR A 334 3.62 0.08 -28.09
C TYR A 334 3.40 -0.99 -29.16
N ASN A 335 4.46 -1.45 -29.82
CA ASN A 335 4.39 -2.56 -30.77
C ASN A 335 3.96 -3.85 -30.07
N ASP A 336 4.54 -4.16 -28.93
CA ASP A 336 4.15 -5.31 -28.11
C ASP A 336 2.71 -5.15 -27.61
N PHE A 337 2.32 -3.96 -27.19
CA PHE A 337 0.96 -3.67 -26.74
C PHE A 337 -0.07 -3.89 -27.85
N ALA A 338 0.25 -3.48 -29.09
CA ALA A 338 -0.56 -3.73 -30.28
C ALA A 338 -0.65 -5.23 -30.63
N ASN A 339 0.44 -5.97 -30.41
CA ASN A 339 0.59 -7.38 -30.79
C ASN A 339 0.27 -8.39 -29.66
N SER A 340 0.06 -7.92 -28.42
CA SER A 340 -0.18 -8.73 -27.22
C SER A 340 -1.47 -9.54 -27.32
N ASN A 341 -1.33 -10.73 -27.91
CA ASN A 341 -2.38 -11.69 -28.18
C ASN A 341 -2.77 -12.49 -26.92
N LYS A 342 -3.76 -11.97 -26.18
CA LYS A 342 -4.82 -12.79 -25.55
C LYS A 342 -6.16 -12.05 -25.68
N SER A 343 -6.59 -11.90 -26.94
CA SER A 343 -7.91 -11.48 -27.46
C SER A 343 -7.82 -10.53 -28.66
N PHE A 344 -6.71 -10.51 -29.41
CA PHE A 344 -6.51 -9.52 -30.47
C PHE A 344 -5.86 -10.05 -31.77
N LEU A 345 -6.45 -11.10 -32.33
CA LEU A 345 -6.94 -11.17 -33.71
C LEU A 345 -8.16 -12.08 -33.67
#